data_AF-A0A973G016-F1
#
_entry.id   AF-A0A973G016-F1
#
_cell.length_a   1.000
_cell.length_b   1.000
_cell.length_c   1.000
_cell.angle_alpha   90.00
_cell.angle_beta   90.00
_cell.angle_gamma   90.00
#
_symmetry.space_group_name_H-M   'P 1'
#
loop_
_entity.id
_entity.type
_entity.pdbx_description
1 polymer ?
#
loop_
_entity_poly.entity_id
_entity_poly.type
_entity_poly.pdbx_seq_one_letter_code
_entity_poly.pdbx_strand_id
1 'polypeptide(L)'
;MKKTAQLSLLETTIKSIGYAIRYEKGNFLGGDCRVREDNVVVVNKFLPLEGKIYTLAQVISKINPPGLLPEAAKIVDSLVNSSLFSKDKRG
;
A
#
# COMPACT_ATOMS: atom_id res chain seq x y z
N MET A 1 11.03 7.89 12.09
CA MET A 1 9.55 8.00 12.16
C MET A 1 9.01 6.80 12.94
N LYS A 2 7.97 6.97 13.78
CA LYS A 2 7.31 5.83 14.46
C LYS A 2 6.52 5.01 13.44
N LYS A 3 6.48 3.67 13.60
CA LYS A 3 5.78 2.79 12.65
C LYS A 3 4.28 3.09 12.51
N THR A 4 3.62 3.52 13.59
CA THR A 4 2.20 3.94 13.55
C THR A 4 1.98 5.15 12.66
N ALA A 5 2.93 6.09 12.64
CA ALA A 5 2.88 7.23 11.75
C ALA A 5 3.13 6.80 10.29
N GLN A 6 4.04 5.83 10.05
CA GLN A 6 4.26 5.26 8.71
C GLN A 6 2.96 4.64 8.17
N LEU A 7 2.28 3.83 8.99
CA LEU A 7 1.00 3.23 8.62
C LEU A 7 -0.03 4.31 8.24
N SER A 8 -0.22 5.31 9.10
CA SER A 8 -1.17 6.40 8.86
C SER A 8 -0.86 7.20 7.59
N LEU A 9 0.43 7.43 7.29
CA LEU A 9 0.86 8.11 6.08
C LEU A 9 0.51 7.29 4.82
N LEU A 10 0.78 5.98 4.83
CA LEU A 10 0.43 5.10 3.70
C LEU A 10 -1.09 4.97 3.54
N GLU A 11 -1.86 4.90 4.62
CA GLU A 11 -3.33 4.90 4.58
C GLU A 11 -3.89 6.18 3.96
N THR A 12 -3.35 7.34 4.37
CA THR A 12 -3.74 8.65 3.83
C THR A 12 -3.39 8.74 2.35
N THR A 13 -2.21 8.22 1.97
CA THR A 13 -1.76 8.16 0.58
C THR A 13 -2.76 7.39 -0.28
N ILE A 14 -3.14 6.17 0.13
CA ILE A 14 -4.10 5.33 -0.61
C ILE A 14 -5.49 6.00 -0.72
N LYS A 15 -5.95 6.68 0.34
CA LYS A 15 -7.20 7.44 0.28
C LYS A 15 -7.11 8.62 -0.70
N SER A 16 -5.98 9.32 -0.71
CA SER A 16 -5.80 10.49 -1.57
C SER A 16 -5.79 10.14 -3.07
N ILE A 17 -5.39 8.91 -3.42
CA ILE A 17 -5.42 8.40 -4.80
C ILE A 17 -6.76 7.76 -5.17
N GLY A 18 -7.80 7.91 -4.34
CA GLY A 18 -9.16 7.49 -4.64
C GLY A 18 -9.51 6.06 -4.25
N TYR A 19 -8.70 5.40 -3.41
CA TYR A 19 -8.98 4.04 -2.93
C TYR A 19 -9.54 4.05 -1.52
N ALA A 20 -10.55 3.21 -1.27
CA ALA A 20 -10.99 2.90 0.08
C ALA A 20 -10.09 1.82 0.71
N ILE A 21 -9.91 1.84 2.03
CA ILE A 21 -9.17 0.80 2.75
C ILE A 21 -10.16 0.04 3.63
N ARG A 22 -10.17 -1.29 3.51
CA ARG A 22 -10.98 -2.18 4.36
C ARG A 22 -10.09 -3.17 5.09
N TYR A 23 -10.27 -3.25 6.41
CA TYR A 23 -9.60 -4.23 7.25
C TYR A 23 -10.50 -5.44 7.46
N GLU A 24 -10.15 -6.55 6.84
CA GLU A 24 -10.97 -7.77 6.84
C GLU A 24 -10.31 -8.90 7.62
N LYS A 25 -11.12 -9.84 8.10
CA LYS A 25 -10.65 -11.07 8.76
C LYS A 25 -10.47 -12.16 7.70
N GLY A 26 -9.33 -12.82 7.72
CA GLY A 26 -9.10 -13.99 6.87
C GLY A 26 -7.67 -14.47 6.88
N ASN A 27 -7.39 -15.53 6.13
CA ASN A 27 -6.06 -16.09 5.99
C ASN A 27 -5.40 -15.62 4.67
N PHE A 28 -5.13 -14.32 4.59
CA PHE A 28 -4.44 -13.69 3.46
C PHE A 28 -3.56 -12.56 3.98
N LEU A 29 -2.57 -12.11 3.23
CA LEU A 29 -1.73 -10.98 3.65
C LEU A 29 -2.45 -9.65 3.39
N GLY A 30 -2.93 -9.45 2.16
CA GLY A 30 -3.69 -8.29 1.73
C GLY A 30 -3.31 -7.89 0.31
N GLY A 31 -3.94 -6.86 -0.22
CA GLY A 31 -3.69 -6.40 -1.58
C GLY A 31 -4.77 -5.44 -2.09
N ASP A 32 -4.57 -4.94 -3.30
CA ASP A 32 -5.58 -4.21 -4.05
C ASP A 32 -6.58 -5.19 -4.67
N CYS A 33 -7.87 -4.94 -4.46
CA CYS A 33 -8.95 -5.70 -5.06
C CYS A 33 -9.82 -4.76 -5.89
N ARG A 34 -9.84 -4.97 -7.21
CA ARG A 34 -10.71 -4.22 -8.12
C ARG A 34 -12.03 -4.97 -8.28
N VAL A 35 -12.99 -4.69 -7.40
CA VAL A 35 -14.35 -5.24 -7.52
C VAL A 35 -15.16 -4.31 -8.41
N ARG A 36 -15.21 -4.61 -9.73
CA ARG A 36 -15.99 -4.00 -10.84
C ARG A 36 -16.07 -2.46 -10.92
N GLU A 37 -16.38 -1.76 -9.84
CA GLU A 37 -16.56 -0.30 -9.76
C GLU A 37 -15.92 0.34 -8.50
N ASP A 38 -15.61 -0.43 -7.45
CA ASP A 38 -15.03 0.09 -6.21
C ASP A 38 -13.51 -0.16 -6.15
N ASN A 39 -12.72 0.92 -6.15
CA ASN A 39 -11.27 0.88 -5.91
C ASN A 39 -11.00 0.62 -4.42
N VAL A 40 -10.88 -0.64 -4.01
CA VAL A 40 -10.70 -1.01 -2.59
C VAL A 40 -9.39 -1.74 -2.36
N VAL A 41 -8.67 -1.32 -1.32
CA VAL A 41 -7.51 -2.02 -0.77
C VAL A 41 -7.97 -2.81 0.46
N VAL A 42 -7.76 -4.12 0.45
CA VAL A 42 -8.13 -5.01 1.55
C VAL A 42 -6.86 -5.40 2.31
N VAL A 43 -6.86 -5.16 3.61
CA VAL A 43 -5.75 -5.47 4.52
C VAL A 43 -6.22 -6.49 5.54
N ASN A 44 -5.45 -7.53 5.79
CA ASN A 44 -5.78 -8.47 6.85
C ASN A 44 -5.63 -7.79 8.22
N LYS A 45 -6.72 -7.76 8.99
CA LYS A 45 -6.78 -7.17 10.32
C LYS A 45 -5.79 -7.82 11.31
N PHE A 46 -5.51 -9.11 11.15
CA PHE A 46 -4.63 -9.88 12.02
C PHE A 46 -3.14 -9.67 11.76
N LEU A 47 -2.77 -8.99 10.68
CA LEU A 47 -1.37 -8.69 10.44
C LEU A 47 -0.81 -7.79 11.54
N PRO A 48 0.45 -8.04 11.98
CA PRO A 48 1.18 -7.10 12.79
C PRO A 48 1.36 -5.79 12.02
N LEU A 49 1.70 -4.73 12.73
CA LEU A 49 1.78 -3.39 12.18
C LEU A 49 2.75 -3.32 10.97
N GLU A 50 3.87 -4.03 11.04
CA GLU A 50 4.85 -4.17 9.97
C GLU A 50 4.26 -4.84 8.73
N GLY A 51 3.47 -5.90 8.93
CA GLY A 51 2.78 -6.59 7.83
C GLY A 51 1.76 -5.70 7.14
N LYS A 52 1.03 -4.87 7.90
CA LYS A 52 0.09 -3.88 7.36
C LYS A 52 0.82 -2.83 6.54
N ILE A 53 1.90 -2.25 7.09
CA ILE A 53 2.74 -1.26 6.39
C ILE A 53 3.28 -1.85 5.08
N TYR A 54 3.83 -3.07 5.13
CA TYR A 54 4.34 -3.76 3.95
C TYR A 54 3.25 -3.97 2.88
N THR A 55 2.06 -4.41 3.30
CA THR A 55 0.93 -4.62 2.39
C THR A 55 0.53 -3.32 1.68
N LEU A 56 0.36 -2.22 2.42
CA LEU A 56 0.01 -0.92 1.83
C LEU A 56 1.13 -0.41 0.92
N ALA A 57 2.40 -0.59 1.30
CA ALA A 57 3.54 -0.18 0.49
C ALA A 57 3.59 -0.95 -0.84
N GLN A 58 3.33 -2.27 -0.82
CA GLN A 58 3.22 -3.07 -2.04
C GLN A 58 2.09 -2.57 -2.95
N VAL A 59 0.93 -2.25 -2.38
CA VAL A 59 -0.20 -1.72 -3.14
C VAL A 59 0.12 -0.37 -3.77
N ILE A 60 0.72 0.55 -3.03
CA ILE A 60 1.16 1.85 -3.55
C ILE A 60 2.19 1.67 -4.67
N SER A 61 3.16 0.75 -4.50
CA SER A 61 4.14 0.43 -5.54
C SER A 61 3.48 -0.10 -6.83
N LYS A 62 2.48 -0.98 -6.69
CA LYS A 62 1.72 -1.51 -7.83
C LYS A 62 0.90 -0.45 -8.55
N ILE A 63 0.24 0.44 -7.81
CA ILE A 63 -0.57 1.52 -8.39
C ILE A 63 0.32 2.59 -9.02
N ASN A 64 1.49 2.84 -8.43
CA ASN A 64 2.47 3.85 -8.82
C ASN A 64 1.84 5.22 -9.19
N PRO A 65 1.10 5.86 -8.26
CA PRO A 65 0.35 7.07 -8.56
C PRO A 65 1.28 8.27 -8.84
N PRO A 66 0.92 9.16 -9.78
CA PRO A 66 1.65 10.40 -9.98
C PRO A 66 1.52 11.32 -8.75
N GLY A 67 2.58 12.04 -8.41
CA GLY A 67 2.54 13.00 -7.30
C GLY A 67 2.62 12.37 -5.90
N LEU A 68 3.15 11.17 -5.78
CA LEU A 68 3.41 10.53 -4.49
C LEU A 68 4.31 11.42 -3.60
N LEU A 69 3.90 11.63 -2.35
CA LEU A 69 4.68 12.43 -1.40
C LEU A 69 6.08 11.80 -1.21
N PRO A 70 7.18 12.59 -1.18
CA PRO A 70 8.54 12.05 -1.05
C PRO A 70 8.74 11.15 0.16
N GLU A 71 8.03 11.42 1.27
CA GLU A 71 8.12 10.60 2.48
C GLU A 71 7.40 9.25 2.34
N ALA A 72 6.27 9.21 1.64
CA ALA A 72 5.61 7.96 1.30
C ALA A 72 6.45 7.13 0.33
N ALA A 73 7.04 7.78 -0.70
CA ALA A 73 7.93 7.13 -1.65
C ALA A 73 9.13 6.47 -0.96
N LYS A 74 9.81 7.19 -0.04
CA LYS A 74 10.92 6.64 0.76
C LYS A 74 10.53 5.39 1.55
N ILE A 75 9.35 5.40 2.18
CA ILE A 75 8.86 4.23 2.93
C ILE A 75 8.65 3.06 1.98
N VAL A 76 7.99 3.29 0.83
CA VAL A 76 7.72 2.26 -0.16
C VAL A 76 9.02 1.68 -0.71
N ASP A 77 9.95 2.51 -1.16
CA ASP A 77 11.25 2.10 -1.69
C ASP A 77 12.09 1.34 -0.66
N SER A 78 12.00 1.71 0.63
CA SER A 78 12.73 0.99 1.69
C SER A 78 12.19 -0.41 2.00
N LEU A 79 10.93 -0.69 1.64
CA LEU A 79 10.24 -1.93 1.99
C LEU A 79 10.01 -2.85 0.79
N VAL A 80 9.90 -2.27 -0.39
CA VAL A 80 9.63 -3.00 -1.63
C VAL A 80 10.87 -2.89 -2.50
N ASN A 81 11.51 -4.03 -2.81
CA ASN A 81 12.65 -4.13 -3.74
C ASN A 81 12.22 -3.90 -5.21
N SER A 82 11.34 -2.95 -5.44
CA SER A 82 10.97 -2.40 -6.73
C SER A 82 11.33 -0.93 -6.66
N SER A 83 12.36 -0.48 -7.37
CA SER A 83 12.57 0.96 -7.53
C SER A 83 11.28 1.54 -8.12
N LEU A 84 10.56 2.36 -7.35
CA LEU A 84 9.48 3.16 -7.90
C LEU A 84 10.03 3.88 -9.14
N PHE A 85 9.28 3.83 -10.24
CA PHE A 85 9.65 4.38 -11.56
C PHE A 85 10.68 3.58 -12.40
N SER A 86 11.27 2.50 -11.89
CA SER A 86 12.10 1.59 -12.71
C SER A 86 11.29 0.39 -13.19
N LYS A 87 10.68 0.56 -14.36
CA LYS A 87 10.41 -0.46 -15.38
C LYS A 87 9.75 -1.78 -14.93
N ASP A 88 8.51 -1.93 -15.39
CA ASP A 88 7.87 -3.17 -15.81
C ASP A 88 8.83 -4.37 -15.99
N LYS A 89 8.74 -5.35 -15.10
CA LYS A 89 9.15 -6.73 -15.34
C LYS A 89 8.13 -7.65 -14.69
N ARG A 90 6.94 -7.72 -15.30
CA ARG A 90 6.09 -8.90 -15.17
C ARG A 90 6.19 -9.66 -16.49
N GLY A 91 7.22 -10.50 -16.58
CA GLY A 91 7.26 -11.63 -17.51
C GLY A 91 6.52 -12.81 -16.91
#